data_AF-A0A4Z0H2T2-F1
#
_entry.id   AF-A0A4Z0H2T2-F1
#
_cell.length_a   1.000
_cell.length_b   1.000
_cell.length_c   1.000
_cell.angle_alpha   90.00
_cell.angle_beta   90.00
_cell.angle_gamma   90.00
#
_symmetry.space_group_name_H-M   'P 1'
#
loop_
_entity.id
_entity.type
_entity.pdbx_description
1 polymer ?
#
loop_
_entity_poly.entity_id
_entity_poly.type
_entity_poly.pdbx_seq_one_letter_code
_entity_poly.pdbx_strand_id
1 'polypeptide(L)'
;MDKKQVLQVFKVIQSVYPRFMPEDTQEQQNKLDTWALMMKDMDYERVMKRTQEHVVGNKFPPTIAEISAYPTEKNKSIEKMNQWKREAEQVPQETKDRFQRELQKLVEAMSDDQ
;
A
#
# COMPACT_ATOMS: atom_id res chain seq x y z
N MET A 1 3.07 -4.55 -12.03
CA MET A 1 4.37 -4.48 -12.73
C MET A 1 4.35 -5.27 -14.03
N ASP A 2 5.27 -4.99 -14.95
CA ASP A 2 5.38 -5.67 -16.26
C ASP A 2 6.36 -6.86 -16.27
N LYS A 3 6.36 -7.63 -17.36
CA LYS A 3 7.21 -8.82 -17.52
C LYS A 3 8.72 -8.50 -17.48
N LYS A 4 9.14 -7.33 -17.99
CA LYS A 4 10.56 -6.92 -17.95
C LYS A 4 10.98 -6.63 -16.51
N GLN A 5 10.11 -6.02 -15.73
CA GLN A 5 10.31 -5.76 -14.30
C GLN A 5 10.37 -7.07 -13.50
N VAL A 6 9.52 -8.05 -13.80
CA VAL A 6 9.61 -9.39 -13.16
C VAL A 6 10.93 -10.07 -13.49
N LEU A 7 11.42 -9.94 -14.74
CA LEU A 7 12.72 -10.48 -15.10
C LEU A 7 13.86 -9.85 -14.28
N GLN A 8 13.77 -8.57 -13.92
CA GLN A 8 14.76 -7.95 -13.01
C GLN A 8 14.71 -8.56 -11.61
N VAL A 9 13.51 -8.80 -11.07
CA VAL A 9 13.34 -9.50 -9.78
C VAL A 9 13.97 -10.89 -9.85
N PHE A 10 13.73 -11.64 -10.94
CA PHE A 10 14.32 -12.96 -11.14
C PHE A 10 15.84 -12.94 -11.19
N LYS A 11 16.46 -11.92 -11.80
CA LYS A 11 17.92 -11.78 -11.82
C LYS A 11 18.51 -11.65 -10.42
N VAL A 12 17.85 -10.89 -9.53
CA VAL A 12 18.27 -10.74 -8.13
C VAL A 12 18.09 -12.04 -7.36
N ILE A 13 16.98 -12.75 -7.55
CA ILE A 13 16.76 -14.03 -6.89
C ILE A 13 17.77 -15.07 -7.39
N GLN A 14 17.99 -15.16 -8.71
CA GLN A 14 18.90 -16.12 -9.32
C GLN A 14 20.37 -15.90 -8.93
N SER A 15 20.79 -14.66 -8.68
CA SER A 15 22.17 -14.36 -8.25
C SER A 15 22.49 -14.88 -6.85
N VAL A 16 21.47 -15.00 -6.00
CA VAL A 16 21.59 -15.54 -4.63
C VAL A 16 21.26 -17.03 -4.58
N TYR A 17 20.32 -17.48 -5.40
CA TYR A 17 19.83 -18.85 -5.42
C TYR A 17 20.04 -19.49 -6.80
N PRO A 18 21.18 -20.16 -7.05
CA PRO A 18 21.51 -20.70 -8.37
C PRO A 18 20.50 -21.71 -8.93
N ARG A 19 19.72 -22.38 -8.06
CA ARG A 19 18.69 -23.36 -8.46
C ARG A 19 17.29 -22.77 -8.59
N PHE A 20 17.15 -21.45 -8.53
CA PHE A 20 15.83 -20.83 -8.59
C PHE A 20 15.19 -20.99 -9.97
N MET A 21 15.92 -20.76 -11.05
CA MET A 21 15.44 -20.97 -12.42
C MET A 21 15.70 -22.39 -12.91
N PRO A 22 14.75 -23.01 -13.62
CA PRO A 22 14.99 -24.29 -14.30
C PRO A 22 16.02 -24.12 -15.41
N GLU A 23 16.71 -25.19 -15.79
CA GLU A 23 17.70 -25.16 -16.88
C GLU A 23 17.03 -25.07 -18.26
N ASP A 24 15.82 -25.63 -18.38
CA ASP A 24 15.06 -25.62 -19.62
C ASP A 24 14.48 -24.22 -19.93
N THR A 25 14.76 -23.73 -21.14
CA THR A 25 14.35 -22.40 -21.59
C THR A 25 12.82 -22.25 -21.64
N GLN A 26 12.08 -23.29 -22.01
CA GLN A 26 10.63 -23.23 -22.07
C GLN A 26 10.02 -23.15 -20.67
N GLU A 27 10.55 -23.91 -19.71
CA GLU A 27 10.15 -23.83 -18.31
C GLU A 27 10.50 -22.47 -17.68
N GLN A 28 11.66 -21.89 -18.00
CA GLN A 28 12.02 -20.54 -17.58
C GLN A 28 10.99 -19.52 -18.08
N GLN A 29 10.60 -19.65 -19.34
CA GLN A 29 9.63 -18.76 -19.96
C GLN A 29 8.26 -18.90 -19.30
N ASN A 30 7.79 -20.13 -19.09
CA ASN A 30 6.52 -20.43 -18.42
C ASN A 30 6.49 -19.88 -16.98
N LYS A 31 7.59 -20.02 -16.24
CA LYS A 31 7.72 -19.50 -14.87
C LYS A 31 7.66 -17.97 -14.85
N LEU A 32 8.37 -17.31 -15.77
CA LEU A 32 8.36 -15.86 -15.92
C LEU A 32 6.95 -15.35 -16.28
N ASP A 33 6.27 -16.00 -17.21
CA ASP A 33 4.91 -15.62 -17.63
C ASP A 33 3.91 -15.78 -16.50
N THR A 34 4.01 -16.87 -15.74
CA THR A 34 3.16 -17.12 -14.55
C THR A 34 3.35 -16.02 -13.50
N TRP A 35 4.59 -15.67 -13.17
CA TRP A 35 4.87 -14.61 -12.19
C TRP A 35 4.44 -13.23 -12.72
N ALA A 36 4.65 -12.95 -14.01
CA ALA A 36 4.18 -11.71 -14.63
C ALA A 36 2.66 -11.55 -14.57
N LEU A 37 1.91 -12.63 -14.73
CA LEU A 37 0.46 -12.60 -14.55
C LEU A 37 0.08 -12.33 -13.08
N MET A 38 0.71 -13.04 -12.13
CA MET A 38 0.38 -12.93 -10.70
C MET A 38 0.78 -11.58 -10.09
N MET A 39 1.83 -10.94 -10.61
CA MET A 39 2.36 -9.68 -10.10
C MET A 39 1.88 -8.46 -10.88
N LYS A 40 0.95 -8.62 -11.83
CA LYS A 40 0.50 -7.54 -12.72
C LYS A 40 0.08 -6.26 -11.98
N ASP A 41 -0.60 -6.39 -10.84
CA ASP A 41 -1.13 -5.27 -10.07
C ASP A 41 -0.23 -4.82 -8.91
N MET A 42 0.97 -5.38 -8.81
CA MET A 42 1.96 -5.04 -7.78
C MET A 42 2.83 -3.84 -8.17
N ASP A 43 3.35 -3.15 -7.15
CA ASP A 43 4.28 -2.04 -7.27
C ASP A 43 5.73 -2.56 -7.36
N TYR A 44 6.39 -2.29 -8.49
CA TYR A 44 7.72 -2.83 -8.79
C TYR A 44 8.77 -2.44 -7.74
N GLU A 45 8.83 -1.16 -7.36
CA GLU A 45 9.86 -0.65 -6.45
C GLU A 45 9.73 -1.30 -5.07
N ARG A 46 8.51 -1.42 -4.56
CA ARG A 46 8.24 -2.08 -3.27
C ARG A 46 8.51 -3.58 -3.32
N VAL A 47 8.14 -4.25 -4.41
CA VAL A 47 8.46 -5.67 -4.61
C VAL A 47 9.97 -5.89 -4.64
N MET A 48 10.71 -5.06 -5.37
CA MET A 48 12.17 -5.15 -5.47
C MET A 48 12.82 -4.97 -4.09
N LYS A 49 12.36 -3.97 -3.33
CA LYS A 49 12.83 -3.75 -1.95
C LYS A 49 12.59 -4.99 -1.07
N ARG A 50 11.38 -5.55 -1.06
CA ARG A 50 11.08 -6.78 -0.30
C ARG A 50 11.90 -7.97 -0.75
N THR A 51 12.16 -8.09 -2.05
CA THR A 51 13.03 -9.12 -2.61
C THR A 51 14.44 -9.00 -2.03
N GLN A 52 15.02 -7.81 -2.05
CA GLN A 52 16.36 -7.54 -1.50
C GLN A 52 16.42 -7.84 0.00
N GLU A 53 15.43 -7.42 0.76
CA GLU A 53 15.32 -7.72 2.20
C GLU A 53 15.24 -9.24 2.45
N HIS A 54 14.44 -9.96 1.65
CA HIS A 54 14.28 -11.40 1.78
C HIS A 54 15.57 -12.16 1.47
N VAL A 55 16.26 -11.82 0.37
CA VAL A 55 17.45 -12.57 -0.06
C VAL A 55 18.66 -12.40 0.88
N VAL A 56 18.69 -11.32 1.68
CA VAL A 56 19.76 -11.11 2.68
C VAL A 56 19.57 -11.99 3.91
N GLY A 57 18.31 -12.19 4.34
CA GLY A 57 18.01 -12.85 5.61
C GLY A 57 17.63 -14.33 5.52
N ASN A 58 17.29 -14.82 4.33
CA ASN A 58 16.68 -16.14 4.18
C ASN A 58 17.57 -17.11 3.41
N LYS A 59 17.50 -18.40 3.79
CA LYS A 59 18.22 -19.49 3.11
C LYS A 59 17.52 -20.00 1.86
N PHE A 60 16.23 -19.68 1.71
CA PHE A 60 15.38 -20.20 0.65
C PHE A 60 14.86 -19.06 -0.24
N PRO A 61 14.69 -19.31 -1.56
CA PRO A 61 14.12 -18.34 -2.47
C PRO A 61 12.75 -17.85 -2.00
N PRO A 62 12.42 -16.55 -2.20
CA PRO A 62 11.12 -16.05 -1.86
C PRO A 62 10.02 -16.67 -2.73
N THR A 63 8.86 -16.81 -2.13
CA THR A 63 7.57 -16.98 -2.80
C THR A 63 7.01 -15.62 -3.21
N ILE A 64 6.03 -15.61 -4.11
CA ILE A 64 5.34 -14.38 -4.53
C ILE A 64 4.71 -13.67 -3.33
N ALA A 65 4.15 -14.41 -2.36
CA ALA A 65 3.50 -13.84 -1.18
C ALA A 65 4.47 -13.03 -0.30
N GLU A 66 5.68 -13.55 -0.09
CA GLU A 66 6.70 -12.90 0.76
C GLU A 66 7.19 -11.57 0.18
N ILE A 67 7.23 -11.46 -1.14
CA ILE A 67 7.67 -10.23 -1.83
C ILE A 67 6.52 -9.38 -2.38
N SER A 68 5.28 -9.86 -2.26
CA SER A 68 4.11 -9.18 -2.83
C SER A 68 3.99 -7.79 -2.24
N ALA A 69 3.88 -6.74 -3.05
CA ALA A 69 3.65 -5.39 -2.55
C ALA A 69 2.74 -4.64 -3.51
N TYR A 70 1.65 -4.11 -2.99
CA TYR A 70 0.67 -3.38 -3.78
C TYR A 70 0.90 -1.87 -3.65
N PRO A 71 0.55 -1.10 -4.69
CA PRO A 71 0.49 0.34 -4.56
C PRO A 71 -0.44 0.66 -3.38
N THR A 72 -0.02 1.57 -2.51
CA THR A 72 -0.95 2.12 -1.52
C THR A 72 -2.04 2.80 -2.31
N GLU A 73 -3.29 2.36 -2.14
CA GLU A 73 -4.43 3.17 -2.57
C GLU A 73 -4.17 4.58 -2.05
N LYS A 74 -4.20 5.58 -2.93
CA LYS A 74 -4.20 6.98 -2.48
C LYS A 74 -5.35 7.07 -1.49
N ASN A 75 -5.01 7.21 -0.21
CA ASN A 75 -5.98 7.06 0.85
C ASN A 75 -6.89 8.28 0.79
N LYS A 76 -8.02 8.18 0.08
CA LYS A 76 -9.00 9.25 -0.09
C LYS A 76 -9.41 9.82 1.27
N SER A 77 -9.33 9.03 2.34
CA SER A 77 -9.59 9.45 3.71
C SER A 77 -8.56 10.45 4.23
N ILE A 78 -7.28 10.32 3.88
CA ILE A 78 -6.23 11.30 4.25
C ILE A 78 -6.46 12.62 3.50
N GLU A 79 -6.80 12.56 2.21
CA GLU A 79 -7.12 13.76 1.42
C GLU A 79 -8.38 14.47 1.97
N LYS A 80 -9.46 13.72 2.24
CA LYS A 80 -10.67 14.25 2.88
C LYS A 80 -10.39 14.84 4.26
N MET A 81 -9.58 14.18 5.08
CA MET A 81 -9.23 14.68 6.41
C MET A 81 -8.41 15.98 6.33
N ASN A 82 -7.49 16.08 5.37
CA ASN A 82 -6.74 17.31 5.14
C ASN A 82 -7.64 18.44 4.61
N GLN A 83 -8.61 18.11 3.77
CA GLN A 83 -9.62 19.06 3.30
C GLN A 83 -10.47 19.59 4.47
N TRP A 84 -11.00 18.70 5.31
CA TRP A 84 -11.79 19.09 6.49
C TRP A 84 -11.00 19.95 7.47
N LYS A 85 -9.70 19.68 7.67
CA LYS A 85 -8.83 20.52 8.50
C LYS A 85 -8.73 21.95 7.95
N ARG A 86 -8.48 22.10 6.65
CA ARG A 86 -8.42 23.43 6.01
C ARG A 86 -9.75 24.16 6.09
N GLU A 87 -10.86 23.45 5.86
CA GLU A 87 -12.20 24.01 5.97
C GLU A 87 -12.48 24.46 7.42
N ALA A 88 -12.13 23.65 8.43
CA ALA A 88 -12.30 23.99 9.84
C ALA A 88 -11.42 25.16 10.32
N GLU A 89 -10.22 25.31 9.74
CA GLU A 89 -9.34 26.46 9.97
C GLU A 89 -9.92 27.76 9.40
N GLN A 90 -10.65 27.68 8.29
CA GLN A 90 -11.30 28.84 7.66
C GLN A 90 -12.61 29.27 8.34
N VAL A 91 -13.18 28.44 9.23
CA VAL A 91 -14.39 28.80 9.98
C VAL A 91 -14.09 29.98 10.91
N PRO A 92 -14.78 31.12 10.76
CA PRO A 92 -14.60 32.28 11.64
C PRO A 92 -14.91 31.93 13.09
N GLN A 93 -14.18 32.56 14.02
CA GLN A 93 -14.33 32.29 15.44
C GLN A 93 -15.77 32.57 15.94
N GLU A 94 -16.41 33.60 15.42
CA GLU A 94 -17.81 33.93 15.72
C GLU A 94 -18.79 32.77 15.41
N THR A 95 -18.52 32.02 14.34
CA THR A 95 -19.33 30.85 13.97
C THR A 95 -19.14 29.71 14.96
N LYS A 96 -17.91 29.52 15.47
CA LYS A 96 -17.62 28.52 16.51
C LYS A 96 -18.29 28.89 17.83
N ASP A 97 -18.20 30.16 18.22
CA ASP A 97 -18.79 30.67 19.46
C ASP A 97 -20.33 30.65 19.40
N ARG A 98 -20.93 30.90 18.23
CA ARG A 98 -22.38 30.73 18.01
C ARG A 98 -22.79 29.27 18.12
N PHE A 99 -22.06 28.37 17.47
CA PHE A 99 -22.34 26.94 17.52
C PHE A 99 -22.27 26.39 18.94
N GLN A 100 -21.25 26.78 19.71
CA GLN A 100 -21.09 26.35 21.10
C GLN A 100 -22.23 26.82 21.99
N ARG A 101 -22.71 28.06 21.81
CA ARG A 101 -23.87 28.59 22.54
C ARG A 101 -25.17 27.85 22.22
N GLU A 102 -25.41 27.51 20.96
CA GLU A 102 -26.61 26.76 20.57
C GLU A 102 -26.56 25.31 21.06
N LEU A 103 -25.37 24.68 21.04
CA LEU A 103 -25.15 23.35 21.63
C LEU A 103 -25.44 23.34 23.13
N GLN A 104 -24.94 24.35 23.86
CA GLN A 104 -25.16 24.50 25.29
C GLN A 104 -26.66 24.55 25.62
N LYS A 105 -27.42 25.38 24.90
CA LYS A 105 -28.88 25.49 25.07
C LYS A 105 -29.60 24.18 24.79
N LEU A 106 -29.19 23.44 23.77
CA LEU A 106 -29.78 22.15 23.43
C LEU A 106 -29.53 21.11 24.52
N VAL A 107 -28.31 21.04 25.06
CA VAL A 107 -27.96 20.12 26.14
C VAL A 107 -28.75 20.45 27.40
N GLU A 108 -28.88 21.74 27.74
CA GLU A 108 -29.68 22.20 28.88
C GLU A 108 -31.17 21.86 28.69
N ALA A 109 -31.75 22.15 27.51
CA ALA A 109 -33.13 21.80 27.21
C ALA A 109 -33.41 20.29 27.23
N MET A 110 -32.46 19.46 26.77
CA MET A 110 -32.57 18.00 26.84
C MET A 110 -32.35 17.44 28.25
N SER A 111 -31.72 18.20 29.15
CA SER A 111 -31.50 17.82 30.55
C SER A 111 -32.66 18.23 31.45
N ASP A 112 -33.36 19.32 31.11
CA ASP A 112 -34.55 19.80 31.82
C ASP A 112 -35.84 19.02 31.49
N ASP A 113 -35.83 18.21 30.41
CA ASP A 113 -36.93 17.33 29.97
C ASP A 113 -36.88 15.90 30.59
N GLN A 114 -36.02 15.65 31.60
CA GLN A 114 -35.94 14.39 32.38
C GLN A 114 -36.45 14.53 33.81
#